data_AF-A0A4D6LHP5-F1
#
_entry.id   AF-A0A4D6LHP5-F1
#
_cell.length_a   1.000
_cell.length_b   1.000
_cell.length_c   1.000
_cell.angle_alpha   90.00
_cell.angle_beta   90.00
_cell.angle_gamma   90.00
#
_symmetry.space_group_name_H-M   'P 1'
#
loop_
_entity.id
_entity.type
_entity.pdbx_description
1 polymer ?
#
loop_
_entity_poly.entity_id
_entity_poly.type
_entity_poly.pdbx_seq_one_letter_code
_entity_poly.pdbx_strand_id
1 'polypeptide(L)' 'MADRYENLVDAGVIDPAKVTRCALQNAASVAGMVLTTQAIVVEKPKPKAPVAGAPQGLTV' A
#
# COMPACT_ATOMS: atom_id res chain seq x y z
N MET A 1 -29.28 -4.34 3.15
CA MET A 1 -28.10 -5.13 2.76
C MET A 1 -28.65 -6.33 2.01
N ALA A 2 -28.31 -6.52 0.74
CA ALA A 2 -28.94 -7.55 -0.08
C ALA A 2 -28.24 -8.90 0.16
N ASP A 3 -28.71 -9.65 1.16
CA ASP A 3 -28.26 -11.03 1.44
C ASP A 3 -28.95 -12.03 0.49
N ARG A 4 -28.92 -11.77 -0.81
CA ARG A 4 -29.52 -12.62 -1.84
C ARG A 4 -28.56 -12.82 -2.99
N TYR A 5 -28.37 -14.06 -3.40
CA TYR A 5 -27.57 -14.38 -4.57
C TYR A 5 -28.31 -13.96 -5.85
N GLU A 6 -27.57 -13.38 -6.79
CA GLU A 6 -28.07 -12.94 -8.09
C GLU A 6 -27.00 -13.02 -9.17
N ASN A 7 -27.41 -12.81 -10.43
CA ASN A 7 -26.48 -12.70 -11.54
C ASN A 7 -25.81 -11.33 -11.52
N LEU A 8 -24.48 -11.32 -11.31
CA LEU A 8 -23.69 -10.10 -11.17
C LEU A 8 -23.63 -9.25 -12.45
N VAL A 9 -23.73 -9.88 -13.63
CA VAL A 9 -23.72 -9.16 -14.91
C VAL A 9 -25.04 -8.40 -15.08
N ASP A 10 -26.17 -9.06 -14.80
CA ASP A 10 -27.49 -8.44 -14.89
C ASP A 10 -27.67 -7.35 -13.81
N ALA A 11 -27.05 -7.52 -12.65
CA ALA A 11 -26.99 -6.53 -11.58
C ALA A 11 -26.03 -5.35 -11.87
N GLY A 12 -25.25 -5.40 -12.96
CA GLY A 12 -24.30 -4.35 -13.34
C GLY A 12 -23.02 -4.32 -12.51
N VAL A 13 -22.74 -5.35 -11.72
CA VAL A 13 -21.51 -5.50 -10.92
C VAL A 13 -20.43 -6.11 -11.80
N ILE A 14 -19.70 -5.24 -12.52
CA ILE A 14 -18.73 -5.66 -13.54
C ILE A 14 -17.36 -5.01 -13.26
N ASP A 15 -16.34 -5.84 -13.08
CA ASP A 15 -14.95 -5.40 -13.00
C ASP A 15 -14.26 -5.48 -14.37
N PRO A 16 -13.52 -4.44 -14.80
CA PRO A 16 -12.73 -4.52 -16.02
C PRO A 16 -11.65 -5.61 -15.92
N ALA A 17 -11.50 -6.42 -16.97
CA ALA A 17 -10.55 -7.54 -16.98
C ALA A 17 -9.10 -7.14 -16.60
N LYS A 18 -8.68 -5.92 -16.97
CA LYS A 18 -7.37 -5.38 -16.60
C LYS A 18 -7.22 -5.20 -15.09
N VAL A 19 -8.26 -4.80 -14.36
CA VAL A 19 -8.23 -4.56 -12.92
C VAL A 19 -7.94 -5.86 -12.18
N THR A 20 -8.75 -6.90 -12.41
CA THR A 20 -8.57 -8.21 -11.76
C THR A 20 -7.23 -8.85 -12.12
N ARG A 21 -6.83 -8.79 -13.41
CA ARG A 21 -5.55 -9.34 -13.87
C ARG A 21 -4.36 -8.62 -13.22
N CYS A 22 -4.32 -7.29 -13.26
CA CYS A 22 -3.22 -6.52 -12.70
C CYS A 22 -3.15 -6.68 -11.18
N ALA A 23 -4.30 -6.71 -10.48
CA ALA A 23 -4.34 -6.95 -9.05
C ALA A 23 -3.70 -8.29 -8.68
N LEU A 24 -4.09 -9.37 -9.36
CA LEU A 24 -3.53 -10.70 -9.12
C LEU A 24 -2.02 -10.75 -9.41
N GLN A 25 -1.59 -10.20 -10.55
CA GLN A 25 -0.18 -10.22 -10.94
C GLN A 25 0.71 -9.45 -9.96
N ASN A 26 0.27 -8.26 -9.54
CA ASN A 26 1.02 -7.44 -8.60
C ASN A 26 1.08 -8.12 -7.22
N ALA A 27 -0.04 -8.69 -6.75
CA ALA A 27 -0.07 -9.43 -5.50
C ALA A 27 0.85 -10.64 -5.51
N ALA A 28 0.78 -11.45 -6.58
CA ALA A 28 1.64 -12.62 -6.74
C ALA A 28 3.13 -12.23 -6.83
N SER A 29 3.45 -11.12 -7.49
CA SER A 29 4.83 -10.61 -7.58
C SER A 29 5.41 -10.25 -6.22
N VAL A 30 4.69 -9.48 -5.41
CA VAL A 30 5.12 -9.11 -4.05
C VAL A 30 5.21 -10.35 -3.16
N ALA A 31 4.21 -11.23 -3.22
CA ALA A 31 4.21 -12.48 -2.46
C ALA A 31 5.43 -13.36 -2.81
N GLY A 32 5.76 -13.48 -4.10
CA GLY A 32 6.92 -14.22 -4.55
C GLY A 32 8.24 -13.63 -4.05
N MET A 33 8.37 -12.31 -4.06
CA MET A 33 9.53 -11.62 -3.49
C MET A 33 9.66 -11.89 -1.98
N VAL A 34 8.57 -11.76 -1.23
CA VAL A 34 8.58 -11.97 0.23
C VAL A 34 8.90 -13.42 0.59
N LEU A 35 8.31 -14.40 -0.09
CA LEU A 35 8.54 -15.82 0.18
C LEU A 35 9.97 -16.28 -0.10
N THR A 36 10.65 -15.65 -1.06
CA THR A 36 12.03 -15.99 -1.43
C THR A 36 13.08 -15.14 -0.69
N THR A 37 12.65 -14.10 0.04
CA THR A 37 13.54 -13.25 0.82
C THR A 37 13.79 -13.88 2.20
N GLN A 38 14.99 -14.42 2.41
CA GLN A 38 15.36 -15.12 3.64
C GLN A 38 15.66 -14.21 4.84
N ALA A 39 15.97 -12.92 4.60
CA ALA A 39 16.27 -11.95 5.64
C ALA A 39 15.95 -10.52 5.20
N ILE A 40 15.49 -9.69 6.14
CA ILE A 40 15.26 -8.25 5.93
C ILE A 40 16.08 -7.51 6.99
N VAL A 41 17.01 -6.66 6.54
CA VAL A 41 17.83 -5.82 7.42
C VAL A 41 17.19 -4.43 7.50
N VAL A 42 16.97 -3.95 8.72
CA VAL A 42 16.39 -2.62 8.97
C VAL A 42 17.27 -1.81 9.93
N GLU A 43 17.37 -0.51 9.68
CA GLU A 43 18.01 0.41 10.63
C GLU A 43 17.08 0.70 11.81
N LYS A 44 17.64 0.81 13.02
CA LYS A 44 16.86 1.25 14.19
C LYS A 44 16.40 2.70 13.97
N PRO A 45 15.12 3.02 14.27
CA PRO A 45 14.66 4.40 14.27
C PRO A 45 15.56 5.26 15.16
N LYS A 46 16.19 6.27 14.58
CA LYS A 46 16.97 7.25 15.35
C LYS A 46 15.99 8.16 16.09
N PRO A 47 16.25 8.52 17.37
CA PRO A 47 15.53 9.60 18.01
C PRO A 47 15.58 10.83 17.11
N LYS A 48 14.44 11.51 16.91
CA LYS A 48 14.45 12.81 16.21
C LYS A 48 15.44 13.69 16.97
N ALA A 49 16.49 14.14 16.27
CA ALA A 49 17.38 15.16 16.83
C ALA A 49 16.49 16.33 17.28
N PRO A 50 16.73 16.93 18.46
CA PRO A 50 16.09 18.18 18.80
C PRO A 50 16.30 19.12 17.62
N VAL A 51 15.20 19.61 17.05
CA VAL A 51 15.28 20.67 16.05
C VAL A 51 15.94 21.82 16.79
N ALA A 52 17.22 22.09 16.48
CA ALA A 52 17.90 23.26 17.00
C ALA A 52 17.03 24.44 16.59
N GLY A 53 16.47 25.13 17.59
CA GLY A 53 15.53 26.22 17.38
C GLY A 53 16.09 27.17 16.34
N ALA A 54 15.33 27.42 15.27
CA ALA A 54 15.64 28.50 14.35
C ALA A 54 15.86 29.77 15.18
N PRO A 55 16.96 30.52 15.00
CA PRO A 55 17.17 31.74 15.74
C PRO A 55 16.02 32.70 15.43
N GLN A 56 15.22 33.01 16.44
CA GLN A 56 14.21 34.05 16.38
C GLN A 56 14.93 35.39 16.29
N GLY A 57 15.10 35.91 15.07
CA GLY A 57 15.65 37.25 14.88
C GLY A 57 16.38 37.44 13.57
N LEU A 58 15.62 37.55 12.47
CA LEU A 58 16.03 38.42 11.37
C LEU A 58 14.79 39.12 10.80
N THR A 59 14.28 40.07 11.59
CA THR A 59 13.54 41.22 11.08
C THR A 59 14.55 42.20 10.47
N VAL A 60 14.70 42.18 9.14
CA VAL A 60 14.73 43.36 8.25
C VAL A 60 14.24 42.88 6.88
#